data_AF-A0A7Y8RL88-F1
#
_entry.id   AF-A0A7Y8RL88-F1
#
_cell.length_a   1.000
_cell.length_b   1.000
_cell.length_c   1.000
_cell.angle_alpha   90.00
_cell.angle_beta   90.00
_cell.angle_gamma   90.00
#
_symmetry.space_group_name_H-M   'P 1'
#
loop_
_entity.id
_entity.type
_entity.pdbx_description
1 polymer ?
#
loop_
_entity_poly.entity_id
_entity_poly.type
_entity_poly.pdbx_seq_one_letter_code
_entity_poly.pdbx_strand_id
1 'polypeptide(L)' 'MATTTPVVLYVYHCAKCGQDGQLHLEETAPEVTTASSMCGAEVLAEWDGGDDLATDLPE' A
#
# COMPACT_ATOMS: atom_id res chain seq x y z
N MET A 1 22.27 9.13 -7.76
CA MET A 1 20.96 8.87 -8.37
C MET A 1 20.06 8.47 -7.21
N ALA A 2 19.07 9.29 -6.86
CA ALA A 2 18.12 8.90 -5.82
C ALA A 2 17.16 7.90 -6.47
N THR A 3 17.29 6.63 -6.12
CA THR A 3 16.24 5.64 -6.41
C THR A 3 15.03 6.04 -5.58
N THR A 4 14.07 6.70 -6.20
CA THR A 4 12.75 6.91 -5.60
C THR A 4 12.01 5.60 -5.69
N THR A 5 11.74 4.98 -4.54
CA THR A 5 10.87 3.80 -4.49
C THR A 5 9.49 4.19 -5.00
N PRO A 6 8.88 3.43 -5.94
CA PRO A 6 7.57 3.76 -6.45
C PRO A 6 6.54 3.67 -5.32
N VAL A 7 5.55 4.56 -5.34
CA VAL A 7 4.40 4.49 -4.43
C VAL A 7 3.33 3.65 -5.11
N VAL A 8 2.95 2.54 -4.47
CA VAL A 8 1.98 1.56 -4.98
C VAL A 8 0.76 1.46 -4.07
N LEU A 9 -0.32 0.90 -4.60
CA LEU A 9 -1.58 0.68 -3.89
C LEU A 9 -1.54 -0.66 -3.15
N TYR A 10 -1.65 -0.60 -1.83
CA TYR A 10 -1.90 -1.76 -0.98
C TYR A 10 -3.35 -1.80 -0.55
N VAL A 11 -3.94 -2.99 -0.58
CA VAL A 11 -5.29 -3.29 -0.12
C VAL A 11 -5.22 -4.22 1.09
N TYR A 12 -6.08 -4.03 2.08
CA TYR A 12 -6.13 -4.88 3.25
C TYR A 12 -7.57 -5.18 3.67
N HIS A 13 -7.77 -6.34 4.27
CA HIS A 13 -9.00 -6.66 5.00
C HIS A 13 -8.74 -6.60 6.51
N CYS A 14 -9.46 -5.73 7.22
CA CYS A 14 -9.30 -5.63 8.67
C CYS A 14 -10.16 -6.68 9.39
N ALA A 15 -9.54 -7.71 9.96
CA ALA A 15 -10.25 -8.73 10.76
C ALA A 15 -10.95 -8.17 12.02
N LYS A 16 -10.54 -6.98 12.48
CA LYS A 16 -11.09 -6.32 13.69
C LYS A 16 -12.43 -5.62 13.43
N CYS A 17 -12.53 -4.86 12.36
CA CYS A 17 -13.76 -4.15 11.99
C CYS A 17 -14.50 -4.79 10.81
N GLY A 18 -13.92 -5.80 10.15
CA GLY A 18 -14.48 -6.48 8.99
C GLY A 18 -14.62 -5.57 7.77
N GLN A 19 -13.79 -4.53 7.68
CA GLN A 19 -13.81 -3.57 6.58
C GLN A 19 -12.51 -3.67 5.78
N ASP A 20 -12.67 -3.61 4.47
CA ASP A 20 -11.56 -3.47 3.54
C ASP A 20 -11.10 -2.01 3.50
N GLY A 21 -9.81 -1.82 3.29
CA GLY A 21 -9.21 -0.50 3.14
C GLY A 21 -8.07 -0.53 2.14
N GLN A 22 -7.67 0.66 1.72
CA GLN A 22 -6.61 0.84 0.76
C GLN A 22 -5.67 1.95 1.23
N LEU A 23 -4.37 1.80 0.95
CA LEU A 23 -3.35 2.77 1.30
C LEU A 23 -2.28 2.82 0.22
N HIS A 24 -1.70 4.00 0.04
CA HIS A 24 -0.60 4.22 -0.89
C HIS A 24 0.69 4.30 -0.10
N LEU A 25 1.60 3.36 -0.34
CA LEU A 25 2.89 3.27 0.33
C LEU A 25 3.99 2.98 -0.69
N GLU A 26 5.22 3.28 -0.31
CA GLU A 26 6.40 2.87 -1.08
C GLU A 26 6.43 1.33 -1.22
N GLU A 27 6.68 0.85 -2.44
CA GLU A 27 6.86 -0.57 -2.72
C GLU A 27 8.12 -1.09 -2.04
N THR A 28 7.95 -1.74 -0.89
CA THR A 28 9.05 -2.31 -0.12
C THR A 28 8.97 -3.82 -0.04
N ALA A 29 7.76 -4.38 -0.11
CA ALA A 29 7.47 -5.80 -0.06
C ALA A 29 6.09 -6.07 -0.69
N PRO A 30 5.79 -7.31 -1.15
CA PRO A 30 4.47 -7.65 -1.66
C PRO A 30 3.36 -7.54 -0.60
N GLU A 31 3.71 -7.68 0.67
CA GLU A 31 2.81 -7.54 1.81
C GLU A 31 3.47 -6.67 2.88
N VAL A 32 2.72 -5.74 3.46
CA VAL A 32 3.19 -4.81 4.49
C VAL A 32 2.23 -4.79 5.68
N THR A 33 2.81 -4.82 6.88
CA THR A 33 2.04 -4.64 8.12
C THR A 33 1.81 -3.15 8.35
N THR A 34 0.54 -2.75 8.47
CA THR A 34 0.13 -1.37 8.67
C THR A 34 -1.03 -1.27 9.66
N ALA A 35 -1.47 -0.06 9.97
CA ALA A 35 -2.65 0.17 10.78
C ALA A 35 -3.87 0.46 9.90
N SER A 36 -5.00 -0.17 10.23
CA SER A 36 -6.28 0.13 9.60
C SER A 36 -6.62 1.61 9.80
N SER A 37 -6.93 2.33 8.73
CA SER A 37 -7.38 3.71 8.78
C SER A 37 -8.75 3.86 9.47
N MET A 38 -9.50 2.77 9.61
CA MET A 38 -10.83 2.76 10.20
C MET A 38 -10.79 2.60 11.72
N CYS A 39 -10.02 1.63 12.22
CA CYS A 39 -10.01 1.30 13.65
C CYS A 39 -8.62 1.33 14.30
N GLY A 40 -7.56 1.60 13.53
CA GLY A 40 -6.17 1.62 14.01
C GLY A 40 -5.61 0.24 14.37
N ALA A 41 -6.32 -0.84 14.07
CA ALA A 41 -5.83 -2.20 14.32
C ALA A 41 -4.72 -2.55 13.34
N GLU A 42 -3.77 -3.38 13.79
CA GLU A 42 -2.76 -3.95 12.91
C GLU A 42 -3.44 -4.84 11.84
N VAL A 43 -3.09 -4.58 10.58
CA VAL A 43 -3.61 -5.27 9.40
C VAL A 43 -2.46 -5.58 8.45
N LEU A 44 -2.57 -6.69 7.73
CA LEU A 44 -1.67 -7.04 6.65
C LEU A 44 -2.27 -6.49 5.35
N ALA A 45 -1.54 -5.62 4.68
CA ALA A 45 -1.93 -5.06 3.41
C ALA A 45 -1.10 -5.69 2.28
N GLU A 46 -1.78 -6.17 1.25
CA GLU A 46 -1.19 -6.79 0.08
C GLU A 46 -1.17 -5.79 -1.06
N TRP A 47 -0.08 -5.76 -1.81
CA TRP A 47 0.00 -4.96 -3.03
C TRP A 47 -0.98 -5.51 -4.07
N ASP A 48 -1.88 -4.68 -4.55
CA ASP A 48 -2.94 -5.05 -5.50
C ASP A 48 -2.39 -5.43 -6.90
N GLY A 49 -1.08 -5.32 -7.13
CA GLY A 49 -0.44 -5.60 -8.41
C GLY A 49 -0.73 -4.55 -9.48
N GLY A 50 -1.31 -3.41 -9.08
CA GLY A 50 -1.53 -2.26 -9.96
C GLY A 50 -0.21 -1.73 -10.48
N ASP A 51 -0.12 -1.61 -11.81
CA ASP A 51 0.99 -1.06 -12.60
C ASP A 51 1.67 0.06 -11.81
N ASP A 52 2.98 -0.07 -11.59
CA ASP A 52 3.80 0.96 -10.97
C ASP A 52 3.25 2.32 -11.35
N LEU A 53 2.94 3.17 -10.37
CA LEU A 53 2.56 4.55 -10.63
C LEU A 53 3.84 5.25 -11.08
N ALA A 54 4.28 4.90 -12.29
CA ALA A 54 5.43 5.40 -12.99
C ALA A 54 5.20 6.88 -12.99
N THR A 55 5.97 7.56 -12.15
CA THR A 55 6.07 9.00 -12.20
C THR A 55 6.66 9.26 -13.57
N ASP A 56 5.79 9.50 -14.55
CA ASP A 56 6.12 10.02 -15.86
C ASP A 56 6.88 11.32 -15.57
N LEU A 57 8.20 11.20 -15.53
CA LEU A 57 9.10 12.32 -15.46
C LEU A 57 9.20 12.79 -16.92
N PRO A 58 8.60 13.93 -17.31
CA PRO A 58 8.76 14.41 -18.67
C PRO A 58 10.24 14.73 -18.89
N GLU A 59 10.78 14.19 -19.98
CA GLU A 59 12.12 14.42 -20.53
C GLU A 59 12.45 15.89 -20.78
#